data_AF-A0A969U3G0-F1
#
_entry.id   AF-A0A969U3G0-F1
#
_cell.length_a   1.000
_cell.length_b   1.000
_cell.length_c   1.000
_cell.angle_alpha   90.00
_cell.angle_beta   90.00
_cell.angle_gamma   90.00
#
_symmetry.space_group_name_H-M   'P 1'
#
loop_
_entity.id
_entity.type
_entity.pdbx_description
1 polymer ?
#
loop_
_entity_poly.entity_id
_entity_poly.type
_entity_poly.pdbx_seq_one_letter_code
_entity_poly.pdbx_strand_id
1 'polypeptide(L)'
;MNESVFQPEFEEAIEVQPTGENVQIAVNSQVQPVQCTVNSGVQSSEITEYTVEDLVKLLDVGRRQIFNYARTVCEANSWETEITFKPRLGVYSDRMLQEMEALQEIGPANYKADRAALAQKLEEERIALAQRPQKVELTSALAVTQTVAISGLDGKIAALQQQQIQLSGSMSDRITLHLAQIQIQSEQAQERNQTLSNAMLVAAENEGVREGLEIFQRQQAARDATIAHLKAQELQARLDSNI
;
A
#
# COMPACT_ATOMS: atom_id res chain seq x y z
N MET A 1 -3.21 33.84 48.39
CA MET A 1 -3.44 32.45 48.82
C MET A 1 -4.44 31.86 47.85
N ASN A 2 -3.95 31.18 46.81
CA ASN A 2 -4.77 30.44 45.85
C ASN A 2 -4.06 29.10 45.66
N GLU A 3 -4.54 28.07 46.36
CA GLU A 3 -4.17 26.69 46.08
C GLU A 3 -5.27 26.10 45.19
N SER A 4 -4.91 25.92 43.92
CA SER A 4 -5.51 24.98 42.99
C SER A 4 -4.56 23.80 42.95
N VAL A 5 -5.05 22.57 43.14
CA VAL A 5 -4.42 21.30 42.69
C VAL A 5 -5.28 20.10 43.16
N PHE A 6 -5.61 19.26 42.17
CA PHE A 6 -6.02 17.84 42.21
C PHE A 6 -7.46 17.44 42.58
N GLN A 7 -8.15 16.90 41.57
CA GLN A 7 -8.55 15.48 41.49
C GLN A 7 -8.94 15.12 40.03
N PRO A 8 -8.43 14.01 39.45
CA PRO A 8 -8.96 13.46 38.20
C PRO A 8 -10.08 12.46 38.49
N GLU A 9 -11.26 12.69 37.91
CA GLU A 9 -12.35 11.72 37.81
C GLU A 9 -12.32 11.01 36.45
N PHE A 10 -13.00 9.85 36.42
CA PHE A 10 -13.38 8.98 35.30
C PHE A 10 -12.55 7.69 35.11
N GLU A 11 -12.91 6.70 35.93
CA GLU A 11 -13.04 5.31 35.51
C GLU A 11 -14.24 5.18 34.56
N GLU A 12 -14.05 4.60 33.39
CA GLU A 12 -15.15 3.97 32.64
C GLU A 12 -14.63 2.67 32.01
N ALA A 13 -15.03 1.55 32.62
CA ALA A 13 -14.80 0.21 32.11
C ALA A 13 -15.78 -0.07 30.96
N ILE A 14 -15.26 -0.35 29.76
CA ILE A 14 -16.08 -0.79 28.63
C ILE A 14 -16.13 -2.32 28.64
N GLU A 15 -17.26 -2.83 29.13
CA GLU A 15 -17.68 -4.22 29.05
C GLU A 15 -18.16 -4.52 27.61
N VAL A 16 -17.44 -5.36 26.87
CA VAL A 16 -17.83 -5.79 25.52
C VAL A 16 -18.71 -7.04 25.63
N GLN A 17 -20.02 -6.87 25.45
CA GLN A 17 -20.95 -7.99 25.23
C GLN A 17 -20.94 -8.43 23.76
N PRO A 18 -20.95 -9.74 23.44
CA PRO A 18 -21.17 -10.21 22.09
C PRO A 18 -22.68 -10.45 21.85
N THR A 19 -23.36 -9.52 21.17
CA THR A 19 -24.70 -9.77 20.63
C THR A 19 -24.58 -10.37 19.23
N GLY A 20 -24.90 -11.66 19.13
CA GLY A 20 -25.17 -12.30 17.86
C GLY A 20 -26.54 -11.86 17.34
N GLU A 21 -26.56 -11.07 16.27
CA GLU A 21 -27.74 -10.88 15.43
C GLU A 21 -27.43 -11.25 13.98
N ASN A 22 -28.16 -12.26 13.51
CA ASN A 22 -28.26 -12.68 12.12
C ASN A 22 -28.89 -11.54 11.31
N VAL A 23 -28.08 -10.80 10.55
CA VAL A 23 -28.60 -9.88 9.53
C VAL A 23 -28.77 -10.66 8.22
N GLN A 24 -30.00 -11.11 7.95
CA GLN A 24 -30.42 -11.48 6.60
C GLN A 24 -30.47 -10.21 5.75
N ILE A 25 -29.44 -9.94 4.96
CA ILE A 25 -29.51 -8.91 3.93
C ILE A 25 -30.09 -9.54 2.66
N ALA A 26 -31.39 -9.32 2.44
CA ALA A 26 -32.00 -9.47 1.14
C ALA A 26 -31.48 -8.34 0.22
N VAL A 27 -30.46 -8.63 -0.58
CA VAL A 27 -30.06 -7.73 -1.67
C VAL A 27 -30.73 -8.19 -2.95
N ASN A 28 -31.92 -7.63 -3.18
CA ASN A 28 -32.47 -7.51 -4.52
C ASN A 28 -31.78 -6.31 -5.18
N SER A 29 -30.81 -6.56 -6.05
CA SER A 29 -30.21 -5.51 -6.89
C SER A 29 -29.75 -6.14 -8.20
N GLN A 30 -30.65 -6.10 -9.18
CA GLN A 30 -30.25 -6.05 -10.58
C GLN A 30 -29.47 -4.76 -10.83
N VAL A 31 -28.15 -4.85 -10.80
CA VAL A 31 -27.27 -3.93 -11.51
C VAL A 31 -26.22 -4.80 -12.17
N GLN A 32 -26.30 -4.95 -13.49
CA GLN A 32 -25.23 -5.56 -14.27
C GLN A 32 -24.03 -4.61 -14.28
N PRO A 33 -22.83 -5.03 -13.84
CA PRO A 33 -21.62 -4.43 -14.35
C PRO A 33 -21.31 -5.11 -15.69
N VAL A 34 -21.55 -4.39 -16.79
CA VAL A 34 -20.91 -4.70 -18.07
C VAL A 34 -19.41 -4.45 -17.87
N GLN A 35 -18.68 -5.46 -17.42
CA GLN A 35 -17.23 -5.45 -17.50
C GLN A 35 -16.83 -5.89 -18.90
N CYS A 36 -16.50 -4.90 -19.71
CA CYS A 36 -15.85 -5.11 -20.99
C CYS A 36 -14.54 -5.87 -20.76
N THR A 37 -14.41 -6.94 -21.53
CA THR A 37 -13.31 -7.88 -21.69
C THR A 37 -11.92 -7.24 -21.59
N VAL A 38 -11.12 -7.69 -20.61
CA VAL A 38 -9.66 -7.57 -20.70
C VAL A 38 -9.16 -8.80 -21.47
N ASN A 39 -8.98 -8.63 -22.77
CA ASN A 39 -8.19 -9.55 -23.59
C ASN A 39 -6.71 -9.41 -23.20
N SER A 40 -6.28 -10.08 -22.13
CA SER A 40 -4.85 -10.33 -21.87
C SER A 40 -4.47 -11.64 -22.56
N GLY A 41 -4.39 -11.56 -23.89
CA GLY A 41 -4.01 -12.66 -24.76
C GLY A 41 -3.22 -12.15 -25.96
N VAL A 42 -2.22 -11.30 -25.69
CA VAL A 42 -1.16 -11.01 -26.65
C VAL A 42 0.12 -11.49 -26.01
N GLN A 43 0.80 -12.35 -26.75
CA GLN A 43 2.09 -12.94 -26.44
C GLN A 43 3.03 -11.88 -25.88
N SER A 44 3.66 -12.18 -24.74
CA SER A 44 4.74 -11.39 -24.18
C SER A 44 5.95 -11.45 -25.13
N SER A 45 5.92 -10.64 -26.19
CA SER A 45 7.13 -10.05 -26.72
C SER A 45 7.83 -9.40 -25.54
N GLU A 46 9.13 -9.65 -25.35
CA GLU A 46 9.94 -8.96 -24.34
C GLU A 46 9.57 -7.47 -24.36
N ILE A 47 8.91 -6.98 -23.31
CA ILE A 47 8.57 -5.57 -23.21
C ILE A 47 9.90 -4.89 -22.86
N THR A 48 10.58 -4.37 -23.87
CA THR A 48 11.77 -3.56 -23.66
C THR A 48 11.33 -2.29 -22.95
N GLU A 49 11.79 -2.16 -21.71
CA GLU A 49 11.49 -1.06 -20.80
C GLU A 49 12.69 -0.10 -20.76
N TYR A 50 12.43 1.19 -20.95
CA TYR A 50 13.44 2.26 -20.95
C TYR A 50 13.23 3.20 -19.77
N THR A 51 14.31 3.60 -19.10
CA THR A 51 14.25 4.65 -18.08
C THR A 51 14.38 6.04 -18.70
N VAL A 52 14.08 7.09 -17.93
CA VAL A 52 14.32 8.48 -18.36
C VAL A 52 15.77 8.69 -18.81
N GLU A 53 16.75 8.08 -18.12
CA GLU A 53 18.16 8.21 -18.49
C GLU A 53 18.50 7.55 -19.82
N ASP A 54 17.83 6.44 -20.15
CA ASP A 54 18.03 5.75 -21.42
C ASP A 54 17.44 6.58 -22.56
N LEU A 55 16.24 7.15 -22.36
CA LEU A 55 15.61 8.02 -23.35
C LEU A 55 16.39 9.31 -23.58
N VAL A 56 16.99 9.90 -22.55
CA VAL A 56 17.88 11.07 -22.70
C VAL A 56 19.05 10.76 -23.62
N LYS A 57 19.64 9.56 -23.50
CA LYS A 57 20.76 9.12 -24.34
C LYS A 57 20.32 8.78 -25.77
N LEU A 58 19.15 8.15 -25.92
CA LEU A 58 18.65 7.70 -27.22
C LEU A 58 18.13 8.86 -28.08
N LEU A 59 17.41 9.81 -27.47
CA LEU A 59 16.79 10.93 -28.18
C LEU A 59 17.66 12.19 -28.21
N ASP A 60 18.79 12.20 -27.49
CA ASP A 60 19.71 13.33 -27.32
C ASP A 60 19.01 14.62 -26.86
N VAL A 61 18.10 14.49 -25.88
CA VAL A 61 17.35 15.62 -25.32
C VAL A 61 17.39 15.63 -23.79
N GLY A 62 17.28 16.82 -23.19
CA GLY A 62 17.30 16.96 -21.73
C GLY A 62 16.09 16.28 -21.05
N ARG A 63 16.28 15.83 -19.80
CA ARG A 63 15.23 15.14 -18.99
C ARG A 63 13.88 15.86 -18.99
N ARG A 64 13.88 17.19 -18.87
CA ARG A 64 12.65 18.00 -18.90
C ARG A 64 11.89 17.84 -20.21
N GLN A 65 12.60 17.69 -21.32
CA GLN A 65 12.01 17.53 -22.64
C GLN A 65 11.40 16.14 -22.81
N ILE A 66 12.01 15.10 -22.24
CA ILE A 66 11.43 13.74 -22.20
C ILE A 66 10.05 13.75 -21.52
N PHE A 67 9.90 14.45 -20.40
CA PHE A 67 8.59 14.58 -19.75
C PHE A 67 7.58 15.35 -20.59
N ASN A 68 8.01 16.39 -21.30
CA ASN A 68 7.13 17.14 -22.22
C ASN A 68 6.68 16.29 -23.40
N TYR A 69 7.58 15.50 -23.98
CA TYR A 69 7.28 14.54 -25.04
C TYR A 69 6.33 13.46 -24.55
N ALA A 70 6.60 12.88 -23.38
CA ALA A 70 5.73 11.88 -22.78
C ALA A 70 4.31 12.41 -22.59
N ARG A 71 4.18 13.62 -22.04
CA ARG A 71 2.88 14.27 -21.87
C ARG A 71 2.17 14.46 -23.21
N THR A 72 2.89 14.93 -24.24
CA THR A 72 2.34 15.20 -25.57
C THR A 72 1.86 13.92 -26.27
N VAL A 73 2.64 12.84 -26.17
CA VAL A 73 2.29 11.52 -26.72
C VAL A 73 1.07 10.95 -25.98
N CYS A 74 1.02 11.06 -24.66
CA CYS A 74 -0.14 10.62 -23.86
C CYS A 74 -1.42 11.37 -24.22
N GLU A 75 -1.34 12.70 -24.40
CA GLU A 75 -2.49 13.52 -24.81
C GLU A 75 -2.99 13.10 -26.20
N ALA A 76 -2.08 12.93 -27.16
CA ALA A 76 -2.40 12.60 -28.55
C ALA A 76 -2.96 11.18 -28.73
N ASN A 77 -2.56 10.24 -27.87
CA ASN A 77 -3.00 8.84 -27.92
C ASN A 77 -3.92 8.47 -26.74
N SER A 78 -4.67 9.44 -26.23
CA SER A 78 -5.62 9.24 -25.11
C SER A 78 -6.76 8.26 -25.41
N TRP A 79 -6.94 7.90 -26.68
CA TRP A 79 -7.90 6.91 -27.16
C TRP A 79 -7.34 5.47 -27.15
N GLU A 80 -6.03 5.29 -26.98
CA GLU A 80 -5.39 3.98 -26.81
C GLU A 80 -5.37 3.53 -25.34
N THR A 81 -5.15 2.24 -25.10
CA THR A 81 -5.20 1.68 -23.75
C THR A 81 -4.07 2.19 -22.86
N GLU A 82 -4.40 2.41 -21.60
CA GLU A 82 -3.53 2.99 -20.56
C GLU A 82 -2.21 2.24 -20.36
N ILE A 83 -2.15 0.95 -20.71
CA ILE A 83 -0.99 0.07 -20.52
C ILE A 83 0.16 0.44 -21.49
N THR A 84 -0.15 0.98 -22.67
CA THR A 84 0.84 1.18 -23.74
C THR A 84 1.62 2.49 -23.57
N PHE A 85 0.95 3.54 -23.11
CA PHE A 85 1.50 4.91 -23.12
C PHE A 85 1.59 5.60 -21.77
N LYS A 86 0.95 5.10 -20.69
CA LYS A 86 1.16 5.71 -19.37
C LYS A 86 2.46 5.19 -18.74
N PRO A 87 3.48 6.04 -18.55
CA PRO A 87 4.72 5.61 -17.96
C PRO A 87 4.50 5.18 -16.51
N ARG A 88 4.91 3.96 -16.17
CA ARG A 88 4.86 3.45 -14.79
C ARG A 88 6.13 3.90 -14.09
N LEU A 89 6.02 4.72 -13.04
CA LEU A 89 7.16 5.12 -12.20
C LEU A 89 8.42 5.56 -12.99
N GLY A 90 8.26 6.26 -14.11
CA GLY A 90 9.39 6.73 -14.93
C GLY A 90 9.99 5.68 -15.89
N VAL A 91 9.26 4.59 -16.13
CA VAL A 91 9.58 3.55 -17.12
C VAL A 91 8.67 3.71 -18.35
N TYR A 92 9.28 3.62 -19.53
CA TYR A 92 8.66 3.84 -20.83
C TYR A 92 8.76 2.58 -21.70
N SER A 93 7.73 2.31 -22.47
CA SER A 93 7.71 1.19 -23.43
C SER A 93 8.44 1.55 -24.72
N ASP A 94 8.85 0.53 -25.49
CA ASP A 94 9.39 0.72 -26.85
C ASP A 94 8.46 1.51 -27.77
N ARG A 95 7.15 1.27 -27.64
CA ARG A 95 6.14 2.02 -28.40
C ARG A 95 6.15 3.50 -28.04
N MET A 96 6.37 3.83 -26.77
CA MET A 96 6.46 5.22 -26.32
C MET A 96 7.72 5.90 -26.85
N LEU A 97 8.85 5.19 -26.95
CA LEU A 97 10.06 5.71 -27.59
C LEU A 97 9.81 6.05 -29.06
N GLN A 98 9.23 5.14 -29.85
CA GLN A 98 8.93 5.38 -31.27
C GLN A 98 8.03 6.62 -31.47
N GLU A 99 7.06 6.82 -30.59
CA GLU A 99 6.17 7.98 -30.65
C GLU A 99 6.89 9.28 -30.24
N MET A 100 7.86 9.22 -29.32
CA MET A 100 8.72 10.36 -29.00
C MET A 100 9.67 10.71 -30.14
N GLU A 101 10.23 9.72 -30.85
CA GLU A 101 11.04 9.93 -32.06
C GLU A 101 10.21 10.59 -33.16
N ALA A 102 9.00 10.09 -33.42
CA ALA A 102 8.08 10.71 -34.38
C ALA A 102 7.77 12.16 -33.97
N LEU A 103 7.46 12.40 -32.69
CA LEU A 103 7.21 13.75 -32.18
C LEU A 103 8.42 14.69 -32.36
N GLN A 104 9.65 14.17 -32.25
CA GLN A 104 10.88 14.92 -32.48
C GLN A 104 11.05 15.27 -33.96
N GLU A 105 10.70 14.36 -34.87
CA GLU A 105 10.86 14.54 -36.32
C GLU A 105 9.84 15.55 -36.91
N ILE A 106 8.55 15.39 -36.63
CA ILE A 106 7.50 16.21 -37.25
C ILE A 106 7.07 17.41 -36.38
N GLY A 107 7.50 17.45 -35.12
CA GLY A 107 7.19 18.51 -34.17
C GLY A 107 5.78 18.40 -33.56
N PRO A 108 5.53 19.12 -32.44
CA PRO A 108 4.35 18.90 -31.60
C PRO A 108 3.01 19.28 -32.23
N ALA A 109 2.99 20.29 -33.10
CA ALA A 109 1.77 20.73 -33.76
C ALA A 109 1.30 19.72 -34.81
N ASN A 110 2.20 19.24 -35.66
CA ASN A 110 1.89 18.29 -36.73
C ASN A 110 1.61 16.90 -36.14
N TYR A 111 2.38 16.49 -35.13
CA TYR A 111 2.17 15.21 -34.46
C TYR A 111 0.76 15.08 -33.87
N LYS A 112 0.26 16.12 -33.20
CA LYS A 112 -1.11 16.11 -32.65
C LYS A 112 -2.17 16.06 -33.76
N ALA A 113 -1.95 16.77 -34.88
CA ALA A 113 -2.87 16.76 -36.00
C ALA A 113 -2.95 15.39 -36.68
N ASP A 114 -1.82 14.72 -36.90
CA ASP A 114 -1.75 13.40 -37.53
C ASP A 114 -2.43 12.33 -36.66
N ARG A 115 -2.23 12.39 -35.34
CA ARG A 115 -2.87 11.45 -34.40
C ARG A 115 -4.37 11.69 -34.26
N ALA A 116 -4.82 12.95 -34.30
CA ALA A 116 -6.24 13.27 -34.32
C ALA A 116 -6.92 12.76 -35.61
N ALA A 117 -6.27 12.90 -36.77
CA ALA A 117 -6.78 12.40 -38.04
C ALA A 117 -6.86 10.86 -38.08
N LEU A 118 -5.88 10.16 -37.47
CA LEU A 118 -5.91 8.71 -37.32
C LEU A 118 -7.07 8.26 -36.43
N ALA A 119 -7.26 8.92 -35.29
CA ALA A 119 -8.36 8.63 -34.37
C ALA A 119 -9.73 8.82 -35.04
N GLN A 120 -9.89 9.89 -35.84
CA GLN A 120 -11.13 10.15 -36.58
C GLN A 120 -11.43 9.05 -37.60
N LYS A 121 -10.43 8.63 -38.39
CA LYS A 121 -10.60 7.54 -39.38
C LYS A 121 -11.02 6.23 -38.72
N LEU A 122 -10.45 5.92 -37.56
CA LEU A 122 -10.73 4.69 -36.82
C LEU A 122 -12.16 4.69 -36.25
N GLU A 123 -12.66 5.86 -35.84
CA GLU A 123 -14.05 6.03 -35.41
C GLU A 123 -15.03 5.97 -36.60
N GLU A 124 -14.68 6.59 -37.74
CA GLU A 124 -15.48 6.49 -38.97
C GLU A 124 -15.61 5.03 -39.44
N GLU A 125 -14.53 4.24 -39.37
CA GLU A 125 -14.55 2.82 -39.69
C GLU A 125 -15.42 2.03 -38.70
N ARG A 126 -15.35 2.33 -37.40
CA ARG A 126 -16.22 1.70 -36.39
C ARG A 126 -17.71 1.97 -36.65
N ILE A 127 -18.05 3.21 -36.97
CA ILE A 127 -19.43 3.59 -37.29
C ILE A 127 -19.88 2.91 -38.59
N ALA A 128 -19.02 2.83 -39.61
CA ALA A 128 -19.32 2.14 -40.86
C ALA A 128 -19.54 0.63 -40.69
N LEU A 129 -18.76 -0.03 -39.82
CA LEU A 129 -18.94 -1.44 -39.43
C LEU A 129 -20.26 -1.66 -38.67
N ALA A 130 -20.63 -0.74 -37.78
CA ALA A 130 -21.88 -0.82 -37.00
C ALA A 130 -23.14 -0.61 -37.87
N GLN A 131 -23.04 0.14 -38.96
CA GLN A 131 -24.16 0.44 -39.86
C GLN A 131 -24.33 -0.56 -41.02
N ARG A 132 -23.44 -1.55 -41.16
CA ARG A 132 -23.53 -2.54 -42.24
C ARG A 132 -24.65 -3.56 -41.94
N PRO A 133 -25.75 -3.62 -42.71
CA PRO A 133 -26.79 -4.61 -42.49
C PRO A 133 -26.21 -6.01 -42.79
N GLN A 134 -26.10 -6.85 -41.76
CA GLN A 134 -25.76 -8.25 -41.92
C GLN A 134 -26.92 -8.99 -42.61
N LYS A 135 -26.93 -9.00 -43.95
CA LYS A 135 -27.75 -9.95 -44.69
C LYS A 135 -27.00 -11.27 -44.73
N VAL A 136 -27.22 -12.11 -43.72
CA VAL A 136 -26.59 -13.43 -43.62
C VAL A 136 -27.41 -14.41 -44.44
N GLU A 137 -26.99 -14.66 -45.68
CA GLU A 137 -27.36 -15.90 -46.37
C GLU A 137 -26.47 -17.01 -45.80
N LEU A 138 -26.94 -17.63 -44.72
CA LEU A 138 -26.30 -18.78 -44.09
C LEU A 138 -26.47 -20.00 -44.98
N THR A 139 -25.49 -20.26 -45.85
CA THR A 139 -25.30 -21.57 -46.45
C THR A 139 -25.06 -22.59 -45.33
N SER A 140 -25.90 -23.63 -45.26
CA SER A 140 -26.02 -24.64 -44.20
C SER A 140 -24.71 -25.31 -43.75
N ALA A 141 -23.66 -25.32 -44.58
CA ALA A 141 -22.33 -25.77 -44.18
C ALA A 141 -21.67 -24.85 -43.14
N LEU A 142 -21.84 -23.53 -43.27
CA LEU A 142 -21.30 -22.51 -42.36
C LEU A 142 -22.04 -22.51 -41.01
N ALA A 143 -23.35 -22.83 -41.04
CA ALA A 143 -24.17 -22.95 -39.83
C ALA A 143 -23.63 -24.05 -38.92
N VAL A 144 -23.35 -25.24 -39.46
CA VAL A 144 -22.82 -26.38 -38.70
C VAL A 144 -21.42 -26.11 -38.15
N THR A 145 -20.55 -25.43 -38.91
CA THR A 145 -19.21 -25.07 -38.42
C THR A 145 -19.27 -24.01 -37.32
N GLN A 146 -20.20 -23.04 -37.42
CA GLN A 146 -20.43 -22.06 -36.37
C GLN A 146 -20.96 -22.71 -35.10
N THR A 147 -21.91 -23.66 -35.17
CA THR A 147 -22.43 -24.31 -33.95
C THR A 147 -21.35 -25.12 -33.22
N VAL A 148 -20.47 -25.81 -33.96
CA VAL A 148 -19.34 -26.57 -33.38
C VAL A 148 -18.28 -25.63 -32.78
N ALA A 149 -18.01 -24.50 -33.44
CA ALA A 149 -17.10 -23.48 -32.91
C ALA A 149 -17.67 -22.80 -31.65
N ILE A 150 -18.97 -22.47 -31.64
CA ILE A 150 -19.66 -21.85 -30.50
C ILE A 150 -19.67 -22.80 -29.30
N SER A 151 -20.02 -24.07 -29.51
CA SER A 151 -20.00 -25.07 -28.41
C SER A 151 -18.57 -25.33 -27.89
N GLY A 152 -17.55 -25.27 -28.76
CA GLY A 152 -16.15 -25.29 -28.32
C GLY A 152 -15.72 -24.04 -27.53
N LEU A 153 -16.27 -22.87 -27.85
CA LEU A 153 -16.05 -21.62 -27.10
C LEU A 153 -16.79 -21.63 -25.76
N ASP A 154 -18.04 -22.11 -25.72
CA ASP A 154 -18.81 -22.25 -24.48
C ASP A 154 -18.13 -23.21 -23.49
N GLY A 155 -17.55 -24.31 -23.98
CA GLY A 155 -16.75 -25.21 -23.17
C GLY A 155 -15.51 -24.52 -22.56
N LYS A 156 -14.83 -23.66 -23.32
CA LYS A 156 -13.70 -22.87 -22.82
C LYS A 156 -14.14 -21.80 -21.81
N ILE A 157 -15.28 -21.16 -22.05
CA ILE A 157 -15.87 -20.17 -21.12
C ILE A 157 -16.20 -20.84 -19.79
N ALA A 158 -16.85 -22.01 -19.81
CA ALA A 158 -17.17 -22.78 -18.61
C ALA A 158 -15.90 -23.20 -17.85
N ALA A 159 -14.86 -23.66 -18.56
CA ALA A 159 -13.58 -24.01 -17.95
C ALA A 159 -12.89 -22.81 -17.30
N LEU A 160 -12.90 -21.64 -17.94
CA LEU A 160 -12.33 -20.40 -17.39
C LEU A 160 -13.11 -19.94 -16.15
N GLN A 161 -14.45 -20.02 -16.17
CA GLN A 161 -15.28 -19.68 -15.01
C GLN A 161 -14.99 -20.62 -13.83
N GLN A 162 -14.86 -21.92 -14.08
CA GLN A 162 -14.52 -22.88 -13.04
C GLN A 162 -13.11 -22.64 -12.46
N GLN A 163 -12.13 -22.34 -13.31
CA GLN A 163 -10.78 -22.00 -12.88
C GLN A 163 -10.76 -20.71 -12.05
N GLN A 164 -11.55 -19.69 -12.43
CA GLN A 164 -11.67 -18.44 -11.69
C GLN A 164 -12.26 -18.68 -10.29
N ILE A 165 -13.30 -19.53 -10.17
CA ILE A 165 -13.91 -19.89 -8.87
C ILE A 165 -12.90 -20.62 -7.97
N GLN A 166 -12.10 -21.53 -8.52
CA GLN A 166 -11.07 -22.22 -7.75
C GLN A 166 -9.96 -21.27 -7.28
N LEU A 167 -9.53 -20.35 -8.15
CA LEU A 167 -8.50 -19.37 -7.83
C LEU A 167 -8.99 -18.37 -6.77
N SER A 168 -10.22 -17.89 -6.87
CA SER A 168 -10.81 -16.97 -5.89
C SER A 168 -11.02 -17.65 -4.54
N GLY A 169 -11.49 -18.91 -4.52
CA GLY A 169 -11.58 -19.72 -3.30
C GLY A 169 -10.21 -19.89 -2.64
N SER A 170 -9.21 -20.31 -3.40
CA SER A 170 -7.83 -20.47 -2.89
C SER A 170 -7.23 -19.16 -2.37
N MET A 171 -7.48 -18.03 -3.04
CA MET A 171 -7.05 -16.72 -2.56
C MET A 171 -7.74 -16.32 -1.26
N SER A 172 -9.05 -16.57 -1.13
CA SER A 172 -9.81 -16.31 0.10
C SER A 172 -9.27 -17.11 1.28
N ASP A 173 -8.96 -18.39 1.07
CA ASP A 173 -8.38 -19.25 2.11
C ASP A 173 -6.99 -18.75 2.55
N ARG A 174 -6.15 -18.33 1.59
CA ARG A 174 -4.83 -17.75 1.89
C ARG A 174 -4.94 -16.43 2.65
N ILE A 175 -5.88 -15.56 2.28
CA ILE A 175 -6.12 -14.30 3.00
C ILE A 175 -6.53 -14.60 4.44
N THR A 176 -7.44 -15.55 4.65
CA THR A 176 -7.92 -15.94 5.98
C THR A 176 -6.78 -16.48 6.84
N LEU A 177 -5.92 -17.33 6.27
CA LEU A 177 -4.74 -17.85 6.95
C LEU A 177 -3.75 -16.73 7.34
N HIS A 178 -3.46 -15.81 6.42
CA HIS A 178 -2.56 -14.70 6.68
C HIS A 178 -3.11 -13.75 7.75
N LEU A 179 -4.42 -13.46 7.74
CA LEU A 179 -5.06 -12.66 8.79
C LEU A 179 -4.94 -13.33 10.16
N ALA A 180 -5.19 -14.64 10.25
CA ALA A 180 -5.02 -15.39 11.49
C ALA A 180 -3.56 -15.34 11.99
N GLN A 181 -2.59 -15.43 11.07
CA GLN A 181 -1.17 -15.37 11.43
C GLN A 181 -0.74 -13.97 11.90
N ILE A 182 -1.25 -12.90 11.27
CA ILE A 182 -1.02 -11.51 11.71
C ILE A 182 -1.58 -11.30 13.11
N GLN A 183 -2.78 -11.81 13.39
CA GLN A 183 -3.40 -11.67 14.71
C GLN A 183 -2.54 -12.32 15.80
N ILE A 184 -2.09 -13.56 15.58
CA ILE A 184 -1.20 -14.27 16.52
C ILE A 184 0.11 -13.50 16.73
N GLN A 185 0.71 -12.97 15.67
CA GLN A 185 1.95 -12.20 15.78
C GLN A 185 1.75 -10.88 16.53
N SER A 186 0.60 -10.23 16.35
CA SER A 186 0.24 -9.01 17.07
C SER A 186 0.11 -9.27 18.57
N GLU A 187 -0.59 -10.33 18.96
CA GLU A 187 -0.76 -10.73 20.36
C GLU A 187 0.60 -11.07 21.01
N GLN A 188 1.43 -11.84 20.31
CA GLN A 188 2.79 -12.16 20.79
C GLN A 188 3.70 -10.93 20.89
N ALA A 189 3.54 -9.95 20.01
CA ALA A 189 4.29 -8.69 20.09
C ALA A 189 3.83 -7.86 21.29
N GLN A 190 2.52 -7.81 21.55
CA GLN A 190 1.96 -7.12 22.72
C GLN A 190 2.45 -7.74 24.03
N GLU A 191 2.42 -9.07 24.14
CA GLU A 191 2.90 -9.79 25.33
C GLU A 191 4.40 -9.54 25.58
N ARG A 192 5.22 -9.59 24.53
CA ARG A 192 6.65 -9.27 24.63
C ARG A 192 6.90 -7.83 25.07
N ASN A 193 6.15 -6.88 24.52
CA ASN A 193 6.28 -5.47 24.90
C ASN A 193 5.87 -5.24 26.36
N GLN A 194 4.82 -5.90 26.83
CA GLN A 194 4.40 -5.81 28.22
C GLN A 194 5.44 -6.41 29.17
N THR A 195 6.01 -7.57 28.80
CA THR A 195 7.09 -8.20 29.57
C THR A 195 8.34 -7.32 29.63
N LEU A 196 8.72 -6.72 28.50
CA LEU A 196 9.85 -5.80 28.45
C LEU A 196 9.60 -4.56 29.30
N SER A 197 8.39 -3.97 29.21
CA SER A 197 8.00 -2.81 30.02
C SER A 197 8.09 -3.11 31.52
N ASN A 198 7.54 -4.26 31.95
CA ASN A 198 7.61 -4.70 33.34
C ASN A 198 9.06 -4.91 33.79
N ALA A 199 9.90 -5.52 32.95
CA ALA A 199 11.31 -5.72 33.26
C ALA A 199 12.07 -4.39 33.39
N MET A 200 11.77 -3.40 32.55
CA MET A 200 12.35 -2.06 32.64
C MET A 200 11.91 -1.32 33.90
N LEU A 201 10.63 -1.44 34.27
CA LEU A 201 10.10 -0.84 35.49
C LEU A 201 10.76 -1.44 36.74
N VAL A 202 10.86 -2.77 36.81
CA VAL A 202 11.55 -3.45 37.91
C VAL A 202 13.03 -3.09 37.96
N ALA A 203 13.70 -2.92 36.82
CA ALA A 203 15.09 -2.47 36.78
C ALA A 203 15.25 -1.05 37.34
N ALA A 204 14.37 -0.12 36.93
CA ALA A 204 14.37 1.25 37.42
C ALA A 204 14.06 1.33 38.94
N GLU A 205 13.12 0.53 39.43
CA GLU A 205 12.82 0.44 40.87
C GLU A 205 14.03 -0.06 41.66
N ASN A 206 14.69 -1.12 41.20
CA ASN A 206 15.88 -1.65 41.85
C ASN A 206 17.04 -0.65 41.84
N GLU A 207 17.20 0.10 40.76
CA GLU A 207 18.20 1.16 40.68
C GLU A 207 17.89 2.29 41.69
N GLY A 208 16.65 2.76 41.75
CA GLY A 208 16.22 3.77 42.73
C GLY A 208 16.39 3.30 44.18
N VAL A 209 16.09 2.04 44.48
CA VAL A 209 16.33 1.44 45.81
C VAL A 209 17.82 1.43 46.13
N ARG A 210 18.68 1.03 45.17
CA ARG A 210 20.13 1.01 45.36
C ARG A 210 20.69 2.40 45.65
N GLU A 211 20.27 3.40 44.87
CA GLU A 211 20.68 4.79 45.06
C GLU A 211 20.19 5.35 46.40
N GLY A 212 18.92 5.10 46.74
CA GLY A 212 18.34 5.52 48.02
C GLY A 212 19.09 4.93 49.21
N LEU A 213 19.48 3.65 49.12
CA LEU A 213 20.25 2.97 50.15
C LEU A 213 21.67 3.55 50.28
N GLU A 214 22.32 3.88 49.17
CA GLU A 214 23.64 4.54 49.18
C GLU A 214 23.56 5.93 49.83
N ILE A 215 22.56 6.74 49.48
CA ILE A 215 22.34 8.05 50.09
C ILE A 215 22.08 7.91 51.59
N PHE A 216 21.23 6.96 51.99
CA PHE A 216 20.92 6.70 53.39
C PHE A 216 22.17 6.34 54.19
N GLN A 217 23.01 5.44 53.67
CA GLN A 217 24.26 5.05 54.30
C GLN A 217 25.22 6.24 54.46
N ARG A 218 25.35 7.08 53.43
CA ARG A 218 26.18 8.30 53.51
C ARG A 218 25.66 9.28 54.57
N GLN A 219 24.33 9.45 54.66
CA GLN A 219 23.72 10.30 55.68
C GLN A 219 23.96 9.75 57.09
N GLN A 220 23.87 8.43 57.27
CA GLN A 220 24.15 7.80 58.55
C GLN A 220 25.62 8.01 58.97
N ALA A 221 26.57 7.77 58.06
CA ALA A 221 27.98 8.01 58.31
C ALA A 221 28.27 9.49 58.67
N ALA A 222 27.62 10.44 57.98
CA ALA A 222 27.76 11.86 58.29
C ALA A 222 27.18 12.24 59.67
N ARG A 223 26.05 11.64 60.06
CA ARG A 223 25.47 11.82 61.40
C ARG A 223 26.39 11.28 62.48
N ASP A 224 26.92 10.08 62.30
CA ASP A 224 27.84 9.45 63.26
C ASP A 224 29.14 10.24 63.40
N ALA A 225 29.70 10.74 62.29
CA ALA A 225 30.85 11.62 62.29
C ALA A 225 30.59 12.93 63.04
N THR A 226 29.40 13.52 62.88
CA THR A 226 28.99 14.74 63.60
C THR A 226 28.87 14.48 65.09
N ILE A 227 28.24 13.38 65.50
CA ILE A 227 28.14 12.99 66.91
C ILE A 227 29.53 12.75 67.51
N ALA A 228 30.42 12.07 66.80
CA ALA A 228 31.80 11.85 67.25
C ALA A 228 32.55 13.18 67.42
N HIS A 229 32.39 14.12 66.49
CA HIS A 229 32.99 15.45 66.57
C HIS A 229 32.48 16.24 67.78
N LEU A 230 31.16 16.27 68.00
CA LEU A 230 30.56 16.95 69.15
C LEU A 230 31.03 16.34 70.49
N LYS A 231 31.14 15.02 70.58
CA LYS A 231 31.69 14.35 71.78
C LYS A 231 33.15 14.72 72.02
N ALA A 232 33.96 14.77 70.96
CA ALA A 232 35.36 15.19 71.08
C ALA A 232 35.48 16.64 71.54
N GLN A 233 34.63 17.54 71.02
CA GLN A 233 34.56 18.93 71.48
C GLN A 233 34.15 19.06 72.95
N GLU A 234 33.14 18.30 73.39
CA GLU A 234 32.71 18.32 74.80
C GLU A 234 33.83 17.84 75.73
N LEU A 235 34.52 16.76 75.36
CA LEU A 235 35.67 16.26 76.13
C LEU A 235 36.80 17.29 76.19
N GLN A 236 37.11 17.94 75.06
CA GLN A 236 38.12 19.00 75.01
C GLN A 236 37.74 20.18 75.91
N ALA A 237 36.49 20.65 75.82
CA ALA A 237 35.99 21.75 76.65
C ALA A 237 36.05 21.42 78.16
N ARG A 238 35.77 20.16 78.54
CA ARG A 238 35.90 19.69 79.93
C ARG A 238 37.35 19.60 80.41
N LEU A 239 38.28 19.26 79.52
CA LEU A 239 39.72 19.29 79.81
C LEU A 239 40.18 20.72 80.06
N ASP A 240 39.79 21.64 79.18
CA ASP A 240 40.18 23.06 79.27
C ASP A 240 39.56 23.76 80.50
N SER A 241 38.42 23.29 81.02
CA SER A 241 37.79 23.86 82.23
C SER A 241 38.31 23.29 83.57
N ASN A 242 39.19 22.28 83.55
CA ASN A 242 39.80 21.68 84.76
C ASN A 242 41.24 22.16 85.00
N ILE A 243 41.69 23.16 84.25
CA ILE A 243 42.96 23.90 84.42
C ILE A 243 42.62 25.29 84.95
#